data_AF-A0A7C5PAB6-F1
#
_entry.id   AF-A0A7C5PAB6-F1
#
_cell.length_a   1.000
_cell.length_b   1.000
_cell.length_c   1.000
_cell.angle_alpha   90.00
_cell.angle_beta   90.00
_cell.angle_gamma   90.00
#
_symmetry.space_group_name_H-M   'P 1'
#
loop_
_entity.id
_entity.type
_entity.pdbx_description
1 polymer ?
#
loop_
_entity_poly.entity_id
_entity_poly.type
_entity_poly.pdbx_seq_one_letter_code
_entity_poly.pdbx_strand_id
1 'polypeptide(L)'
;MSATTALCMSFYGNREAAAHFSQCAATSYDGLETGHATYYFNMMWTPLGANVAGPEITQQFFQKSRWLQTLYRSWDGRFTHDGGESKDGNSTGAHLLAYCLPRRALYITGKGADESLWLKGKEATDTIQLSKIDFKSKTPDELLAYFGSPFAQITRQAVFTLREKQGDFIPKVVKLMQTGTKAEKLSAISYFGTGCTNTVALPQLENLGAILRDTGEDPEVRAAAASALSCLGEPAYKYYDDMLKLVVADEPGDVFRATDESLARSLNHLCANPYAAGLVKDKALFYSAALKLMDHKRQNTRAEGLRMVAEMPVADFHYVADKVQYIIADQDRTYHSYHNQGPRGEAINLLINLNIAEGLQYLPETLDLETGKGSFKIKMLMNVLPRYGGNARAVVEKLKTDPRLGKIEEGRFAKQWQAMVKKIEEDQNPPKLMTLEEAKQAGTK
;
A
#
# COMPACT_ATOMS: atom_id res chain seq x y z
N MET A 1 4.43 -11.93 3.58
CA MET A 1 5.66 -11.42 2.90
C MET A 1 6.76 -11.05 3.91
N SER A 2 6.97 -11.83 4.98
CA SER A 2 8.06 -11.59 5.95
C SER A 2 9.22 -12.58 5.78
N ALA A 3 8.94 -13.81 5.37
CA ALA A 3 9.89 -14.90 5.52
C ALA A 3 11.03 -14.93 4.50
N THR A 4 10.78 -14.61 3.22
CA THR A 4 11.85 -14.39 2.23
C THR A 4 12.74 -13.22 2.64
N THR A 5 12.14 -12.15 3.15
CA THR A 5 12.85 -10.95 3.60
C THR A 5 13.82 -11.27 4.74
N ALA A 6 13.44 -12.13 5.69
CA ALA A 6 14.34 -12.58 6.76
C ALA A 6 15.64 -13.20 6.20
N LEU A 7 15.52 -14.07 5.19
CA LEU A 7 16.66 -14.68 4.52
C LEU A 7 17.50 -13.64 3.77
N CYS A 8 16.86 -12.78 2.97
CA CYS A 8 17.55 -11.74 2.21
C CYS A 8 18.35 -10.79 3.13
N MET A 9 17.74 -10.36 4.24
CA MET A 9 18.40 -9.47 5.22
C MET A 9 19.54 -10.18 5.95
N SER A 10 19.37 -11.47 6.26
CA SER A 10 20.45 -12.29 6.82
C SER A 10 21.63 -12.40 5.85
N PHE A 11 21.39 -12.65 4.56
CA PHE A 11 22.45 -12.72 3.54
C PHE A 11 23.11 -11.36 3.28
N TYR A 12 22.34 -10.28 3.37
CA TYR A 12 22.85 -8.92 3.24
C TYR A 12 23.64 -8.45 4.47
N GLY A 13 23.53 -9.15 5.61
CA GLY A 13 24.18 -8.78 6.87
C GLY A 13 23.41 -7.73 7.69
N ASN A 14 22.16 -7.41 7.33
CA ASN A 14 21.30 -6.56 8.16
C ASN A 14 20.65 -7.40 9.27
N ARG A 15 21.37 -7.51 10.39
CA ARG A 15 21.00 -8.35 11.54
C ARG A 15 19.68 -7.92 12.18
N GLU A 16 19.46 -6.61 12.33
CA GLU A 16 18.22 -6.08 12.93
C GLU A 16 17.00 -6.46 12.10
N ALA A 17 17.04 -6.21 10.79
CA ALA A 17 15.94 -6.57 9.90
C ALA A 17 15.76 -8.10 9.80
N ALA A 18 16.85 -8.87 9.77
CA ALA A 18 16.79 -10.34 9.78
C ALA A 18 16.11 -10.88 11.05
N ALA A 19 16.47 -10.35 12.22
CA ALA A 19 15.82 -10.66 13.49
C ALA A 19 14.33 -10.32 13.44
N HIS A 20 13.98 -9.08 13.06
CA HIS A 20 12.59 -8.65 12.99
C HIS A 20 11.73 -9.54 12.05
N PHE A 21 12.18 -9.78 10.82
CA PHE A 21 11.39 -10.53 9.84
C PHE A 21 11.34 -12.03 10.15
N SER A 22 12.38 -12.60 10.75
CA SER A 22 12.42 -14.01 11.17
C SER A 22 11.44 -14.27 12.32
N GLN A 23 11.37 -13.36 13.30
CA GLN A 23 10.38 -13.41 14.37
C GLN A 23 8.96 -13.23 13.81
N CYS A 24 8.73 -12.30 12.86
CA CYS A 24 7.45 -12.22 12.15
C CYS A 24 7.06 -13.55 11.47
N ALA A 25 8.01 -14.21 10.80
CA ALA A 25 7.77 -15.51 10.18
C ALA A 25 7.45 -16.60 11.22
N ALA A 26 8.14 -16.61 12.37
CA ALA A 26 7.92 -17.55 13.46
C ALA A 26 6.49 -17.50 14.01
N THR A 27 5.87 -16.31 14.06
CA THR A 27 4.49 -16.15 14.53
C THR A 27 3.42 -16.73 13.58
N SER A 28 3.78 -17.05 12.34
CA SER A 28 2.84 -17.37 11.25
C SER A 28 2.61 -18.88 11.06
N TYR A 29 2.82 -19.71 12.08
CA TYR A 29 2.75 -21.17 11.98
C TYR A 29 1.35 -21.72 11.68
N ASP A 30 0.30 -20.95 11.91
CA ASP A 30 -1.11 -21.31 11.73
C ASP A 30 -1.80 -20.53 10.59
N GLY A 31 -1.09 -19.60 9.94
CA GLY A 31 -1.55 -18.87 8.76
C GLY A 31 -1.05 -19.46 7.44
N LEU A 32 -0.45 -20.65 7.46
CA LEU A 32 0.28 -21.23 6.33
C LEU A 32 -0.57 -21.54 5.09
N GLU A 33 -1.85 -21.85 5.27
CA GLU A 33 -2.80 -22.11 4.16
C GLU A 33 -3.34 -20.83 3.51
N THR A 34 -3.09 -19.68 4.13
CA THR A 34 -3.49 -18.37 3.58
C THR A 34 -2.39 -17.81 2.68
N GLY A 35 -2.65 -16.78 1.90
CA GLY A 35 -1.61 -16.07 1.13
C GLY A 35 -2.08 -15.44 -0.16
N HIS A 36 -1.35 -14.42 -0.62
CA HIS A 36 -1.55 -13.84 -1.95
C HIS A 36 -0.93 -14.76 -3.00
N ALA A 37 -1.70 -15.11 -4.04
CA ALA A 37 -1.30 -15.99 -5.13
C ALA A 37 -1.05 -17.48 -4.77
N THR A 38 -1.89 -18.05 -3.87
CA THR A 38 -1.92 -19.45 -3.34
C THR A 38 -1.18 -19.66 -2.01
N TYR A 39 -1.44 -20.80 -1.36
CA TYR A 39 -0.77 -21.26 -0.13
C TYR A 39 0.72 -21.61 -0.35
N TYR A 40 1.12 -21.92 -1.59
CA TYR A 40 2.44 -22.46 -1.95
C TYR A 40 3.60 -21.63 -1.38
N PHE A 41 3.53 -20.31 -1.53
CA PHE A 41 4.61 -19.42 -1.08
C PHE A 41 4.75 -19.37 0.43
N ASN A 42 3.64 -19.44 1.17
CA ASN A 42 3.70 -19.44 2.62
C ASN A 42 4.26 -20.76 3.15
N MET A 43 3.90 -21.89 2.52
CA MET A 43 4.48 -23.19 2.82
C MET A 43 5.98 -23.26 2.56
N MET A 44 6.42 -22.69 1.43
CA MET A 44 7.82 -22.68 1.05
C MET A 44 8.64 -21.77 1.97
N TRP A 45 8.23 -20.52 2.14
CA TRP A 45 9.11 -19.50 2.70
C TRP A 45 9.01 -19.35 4.21
N THR A 46 7.82 -19.51 4.81
CA THR A 46 7.61 -19.22 6.23
C THR A 46 8.49 -20.06 7.16
N PRO A 47 8.60 -21.39 7.00
CA PRO A 47 9.48 -22.20 7.83
C PRO A 47 10.96 -21.83 7.65
N LEU A 48 11.37 -21.48 6.42
CA LEU A 48 12.75 -21.07 6.13
C LEU A 48 13.10 -19.73 6.79
N GLY A 49 12.19 -18.76 6.74
CA GLY A 49 12.36 -17.48 7.42
C GLY A 49 12.36 -17.60 8.94
N ALA A 50 11.49 -18.44 9.51
CA ALA A 50 11.48 -18.72 10.95
C ALA A 50 12.80 -19.36 11.42
N ASN A 51 13.42 -20.19 10.59
CA ASN A 51 14.71 -20.83 10.88
C ASN A 51 15.89 -19.85 11.00
N VAL A 52 15.78 -18.63 10.47
CA VAL A 52 16.77 -17.57 10.71
C VAL A 52 16.84 -17.22 12.20
N ALA A 53 15.73 -17.31 12.94
CA ALA A 53 15.68 -17.12 14.39
C ALA A 53 16.13 -18.37 15.19
N GLY A 54 16.58 -19.41 14.50
CA GLY A 54 17.31 -20.54 15.09
C GLY A 54 16.53 -21.84 15.28
N PRO A 55 17.23 -22.90 15.75
CA PRO A 55 16.67 -24.24 15.85
C PRO A 55 15.50 -24.38 16.83
N GLU A 56 15.51 -23.68 17.96
CA GLU A 56 14.43 -23.77 18.96
C GLU A 56 13.13 -23.17 18.45
N ILE A 57 13.20 -21.99 17.81
CA ILE A 57 12.06 -21.40 17.10
C ILE A 57 11.52 -22.36 16.05
N THR A 58 12.41 -22.94 15.23
CA THR A 58 12.03 -23.90 14.19
C THR A 58 11.31 -25.11 14.79
N GLN A 59 11.84 -25.67 15.86
CA GLN A 59 11.23 -26.82 16.53
C GLN A 59 9.81 -26.50 17.01
N GLN A 60 9.62 -25.36 17.70
CA GLN A 60 8.31 -24.94 18.18
C GLN A 60 7.34 -24.62 17.03
N PHE A 61 7.83 -23.96 15.99
CA PHE A 61 7.07 -23.67 14.77
C PHE A 61 6.53 -24.97 14.14
N PHE A 62 7.38 -25.98 14.00
CA PHE A 62 6.99 -27.28 13.44
C PHE A 62 6.07 -28.06 14.37
N GLN A 63 6.26 -28.00 15.68
CA GLN A 63 5.34 -28.63 16.63
C GLN A 63 3.91 -28.10 16.44
N LYS A 64 3.77 -26.79 16.21
CA LYS A 64 2.46 -26.14 16.03
C LYS A 64 1.89 -26.26 14.61
N SER A 65 2.74 -26.35 13.59
CA SER A 65 2.31 -26.54 12.20
C SER A 65 2.21 -28.01 11.77
N ARG A 66 2.57 -28.97 12.64
CA ARG A 66 2.64 -30.42 12.34
C ARG A 66 1.40 -30.99 11.68
N TRP A 67 0.23 -30.48 12.05
CA TRP A 67 -1.06 -30.91 11.48
C TRP A 67 -1.05 -30.76 9.95
N LEU A 68 -0.47 -29.68 9.44
CA LEU A 68 -0.45 -29.36 8.02
C LEU A 68 0.39 -30.34 7.21
N GLN A 69 1.61 -30.64 7.66
CA GLN A 69 2.44 -31.64 6.97
C GLN A 69 1.90 -33.07 7.14
N THR A 70 1.04 -33.30 8.14
CA THR A 70 0.37 -34.59 8.32
C THR A 70 -0.79 -34.73 7.33
N LEU A 71 -1.62 -33.69 7.18
CA LEU A 71 -2.77 -33.71 6.27
C LEU A 71 -2.37 -33.70 4.79
N TYR A 72 -1.30 -32.99 4.42
CA TYR A 72 -0.92 -32.85 3.01
C TYR A 72 -0.10 -34.03 2.49
N ARG A 73 0.33 -34.94 3.37
CA ARG A 73 1.14 -36.08 2.98
C ARG A 73 0.25 -37.17 2.37
N SER A 74 0.47 -37.45 1.09
CA SER A 74 -0.12 -38.58 0.38
C SER A 74 0.50 -39.91 0.82
N TRP A 75 -0.21 -41.02 0.57
CA TRP A 75 0.24 -42.38 0.91
C TRP A 75 1.58 -42.78 0.25
N ASP A 76 1.89 -42.17 -0.90
CA ASP A 76 3.14 -42.37 -1.65
C ASP A 76 4.29 -41.46 -1.18
N GLY A 77 4.07 -40.71 -0.09
CA GLY A 77 5.04 -39.81 0.52
C GLY A 77 5.14 -38.42 -0.14
N ARG A 78 4.38 -38.16 -1.20
CA ARG A 78 4.31 -36.82 -1.82
C ARG A 78 3.48 -35.86 -0.97
N PHE A 79 3.65 -34.56 -1.20
CA PHE A 79 2.80 -33.53 -0.60
C PHE A 79 1.87 -32.90 -1.64
N THR A 80 0.60 -32.80 -1.29
CA THR A 80 -0.49 -32.27 -2.13
C THR A 80 -1.52 -31.57 -1.24
N HIS A 81 -1.87 -30.32 -1.55
CA HIS A 81 -2.86 -29.56 -0.77
C HIS A 81 -4.29 -30.05 -0.98
N ASP A 82 -4.73 -30.23 -2.23
CA ASP A 82 -6.08 -30.71 -2.56
C ASP A 82 -6.12 -32.20 -2.95
N GLY A 83 -5.08 -32.96 -2.60
CA GLY A 83 -4.92 -34.34 -3.10
C GLY A 83 -4.58 -34.41 -4.59
N GLY A 84 -4.97 -35.51 -5.25
CA GLY A 84 -4.56 -35.85 -6.62
C GLY A 84 -5.11 -34.94 -7.74
N GLU A 85 -6.08 -34.08 -7.45
CA GLU A 85 -6.73 -33.20 -8.44
C GLU A 85 -6.33 -31.71 -8.32
N SER A 86 -5.33 -31.38 -7.48
CA SER A 86 -4.94 -29.98 -7.27
C SER A 86 -4.41 -29.34 -8.56
N LYS A 87 -5.03 -28.22 -8.96
CA LYS A 87 -4.58 -27.38 -10.09
C LYS A 87 -3.27 -26.65 -9.82
N ASP A 88 -2.87 -26.57 -8.54
CA ASP A 88 -1.64 -25.91 -8.10
C ASP A 88 -0.40 -26.82 -8.25
N GLY A 89 -0.62 -28.09 -8.62
CA GLY A 89 0.45 -29.05 -8.86
C GLY A 89 1.07 -29.63 -7.58
N ASN A 90 2.24 -30.25 -7.73
CA ASN A 90 2.95 -30.94 -6.66
C ASN A 90 3.73 -29.96 -5.76
N SER A 91 3.48 -29.98 -4.45
CA SER A 91 4.15 -29.11 -3.46
C SER A 91 5.27 -29.79 -2.67
N THR A 92 5.62 -31.05 -3.00
CA THR A 92 6.64 -31.87 -2.31
C THR A 92 7.95 -31.12 -2.14
N GLY A 93 8.43 -30.41 -3.16
CA GLY A 93 9.67 -29.64 -3.06
C GLY A 93 9.63 -28.57 -1.96
N ALA A 94 8.54 -27.81 -1.87
CA ALA A 94 8.37 -26.77 -0.85
C ALA A 94 8.40 -27.36 0.57
N HIS A 95 7.71 -28.48 0.79
CA HIS A 95 7.69 -29.16 2.08
C HIS A 95 9.04 -29.80 2.44
N LEU A 96 9.72 -30.44 1.48
CA LEU A 96 11.01 -31.10 1.70
C LEU A 96 12.11 -30.12 2.10
N LEU A 97 12.11 -28.89 1.55
CA LEU A 97 13.06 -27.85 1.95
C LEU A 97 12.99 -27.57 3.46
N ALA A 98 11.77 -27.51 4.00
CA ALA A 98 11.54 -27.28 5.42
C ALA A 98 12.02 -28.46 6.29
N TYR A 99 11.85 -29.71 5.82
CA TYR A 99 12.42 -30.90 6.48
C TYR A 99 13.96 -30.97 6.39
N CYS A 100 14.57 -30.28 5.43
CA CYS A 100 16.01 -30.25 5.24
C CYS A 100 16.73 -29.17 6.08
N LEU A 101 16.00 -28.33 6.82
CA LEU A 101 16.58 -27.28 7.68
C LEU A 101 17.71 -27.80 8.60
N PRO A 102 17.58 -28.97 9.28
CA PRO A 102 18.66 -29.47 10.14
C PRO A 102 19.95 -29.81 9.38
N ARG A 103 19.88 -30.06 8.06
CA ARG A 103 21.03 -30.42 7.24
C ARG A 103 21.92 -29.23 6.93
N ARG A 104 21.37 -28.00 6.95
CA ARG A 104 22.10 -26.74 6.65
C ARG A 104 22.93 -26.81 5.36
N ALA A 105 22.45 -27.55 4.35
CA ALA A 105 23.21 -27.82 3.13
C ALA A 105 23.22 -26.62 2.18
N LEU A 106 22.13 -25.85 2.17
CA LEU A 106 21.94 -24.62 1.40
C LEU A 106 21.89 -23.41 2.34
N TYR A 107 22.24 -22.22 1.83
CA TYR A 107 22.11 -20.96 2.57
C TYR A 107 20.68 -20.75 3.08
N ILE A 108 19.67 -20.99 2.25
CA ILE A 108 18.25 -20.90 2.65
C ILE A 108 17.81 -21.94 3.69
N THR A 109 18.61 -23.00 3.88
CA THR A 109 18.39 -24.02 4.93
C THR A 109 19.30 -23.81 6.15
N GLY A 110 20.09 -22.73 6.19
CA GLY A 110 20.94 -22.39 7.32
C GLY A 110 22.44 -22.68 7.14
N LYS A 111 22.94 -22.91 5.91
CA LYS A 111 24.39 -22.92 5.67
C LYS A 111 24.97 -21.55 6.03
N GLY A 112 25.92 -21.51 6.96
CA GLY A 112 26.52 -20.26 7.44
C GLY A 112 25.53 -19.34 8.17
N ALA A 113 24.49 -19.91 8.80
CA ALA A 113 23.55 -19.12 9.59
C ALA A 113 24.27 -18.33 10.69
N ASP A 114 23.87 -17.07 10.88
CA ASP A 114 24.34 -16.23 11.96
C ASP A 114 23.69 -16.65 13.28
N GLU A 115 24.42 -17.39 14.11
CA GLU A 115 23.92 -17.92 15.39
C GLU A 115 23.58 -16.82 16.41
N SER A 116 24.06 -15.59 16.19
CA SER A 116 23.70 -14.46 17.05
C SER A 116 22.24 -14.01 16.91
N LEU A 117 21.54 -14.48 15.87
CA LEU A 117 20.11 -14.24 15.67
C LEU A 117 19.23 -15.29 16.38
N TRP A 118 19.84 -16.32 16.97
CA TRP A 118 19.08 -17.45 17.52
C TRP A 118 18.48 -17.14 18.88
N LEU A 119 17.16 -17.23 18.95
CA LEU A 119 16.41 -17.09 20.19
C LEU A 119 16.42 -18.42 20.95
N LYS A 120 16.50 -18.35 22.29
CA LYS A 120 16.59 -19.52 23.16
C LYS A 120 15.64 -19.45 24.34
N GLY A 121 15.22 -20.61 24.83
CA GLY A 121 14.41 -20.80 26.03
C GLY A 121 13.11 -19.98 26.01
N LYS A 122 12.98 -19.11 27.01
CA LYS A 122 11.77 -18.28 27.19
C LYS A 122 11.56 -17.32 26.03
N GLU A 123 12.63 -16.70 25.52
CA GLU A 123 12.53 -15.73 24.42
C GLU A 123 12.00 -16.36 23.13
N ALA A 124 12.48 -17.57 22.81
CA ALA A 124 11.96 -18.34 21.67
C ALA A 124 10.47 -18.67 21.85
N THR A 125 10.09 -19.06 23.06
CA THR A 125 8.70 -19.40 23.40
C THR A 125 7.79 -18.19 23.33
N ASP A 126 8.19 -17.06 23.92
CA ASP A 126 7.43 -15.81 23.92
C ASP A 126 7.22 -15.31 22.49
N THR A 127 8.25 -15.36 21.65
CA THR A 127 8.20 -14.95 20.24
C THR A 127 7.15 -15.74 19.46
N ILE A 128 7.17 -17.08 19.59
CA ILE A 128 6.19 -17.94 18.93
C ILE A 128 4.76 -17.60 19.40
N GLN A 129 4.58 -17.24 20.67
CA GLN A 129 3.27 -16.97 21.27
C GLN A 129 2.73 -15.56 20.97
N LEU A 130 3.49 -14.69 20.30
CA LEU A 130 3.02 -13.35 19.93
C LEU A 130 1.77 -13.37 19.05
N SER A 131 1.55 -14.40 18.23
CA SER A 131 0.32 -14.57 17.45
C SER A 131 -0.90 -15.01 18.27
N LYS A 132 -0.70 -15.35 19.54
CA LYS A 132 -1.74 -15.87 20.46
C LYS A 132 -2.07 -14.92 21.60
N ILE A 133 -1.61 -13.68 21.54
CA ILE A 133 -2.01 -12.65 22.48
C ILE A 133 -3.53 -12.43 22.35
N ASP A 134 -4.27 -12.74 23.41
CA ASP A 134 -5.66 -12.36 23.53
C ASP A 134 -5.75 -10.90 24.00
N PHE A 135 -5.80 -9.97 23.04
CA PHE A 135 -5.88 -8.54 23.33
C PHE A 135 -7.19 -8.17 24.06
N LYS A 136 -8.28 -8.89 23.84
CA LYS A 136 -9.59 -8.55 24.40
C LYS A 136 -9.64 -8.71 25.91
N SER A 137 -8.90 -9.68 26.46
CA SER A 137 -8.79 -9.86 27.92
C SER A 137 -7.84 -8.86 28.60
N LYS A 138 -7.10 -8.05 27.84
CA LYS A 138 -6.15 -7.08 28.40
C LYS A 138 -6.82 -5.84 28.98
N THR A 139 -6.22 -5.34 30.05
CA THR A 139 -6.52 -4.04 30.64
C THR A 139 -5.99 -2.89 29.76
N PRO A 140 -6.51 -1.66 29.92
CA PRO A 140 -5.96 -0.50 29.19
C PRO A 140 -4.45 -0.32 29.37
N ASP A 141 -3.91 -0.54 30.57
CA ASP A 141 -2.47 -0.37 30.83
C ASP A 141 -1.62 -1.45 30.17
N GLU A 142 -2.10 -2.70 30.13
CA GLU A 142 -1.43 -3.75 29.36
C GLU A 142 -1.48 -3.47 27.85
N LEU A 143 -2.58 -2.92 27.33
CA LEU A 143 -2.70 -2.53 25.92
C LEU A 143 -1.73 -1.39 25.57
N LEU A 144 -1.60 -0.40 26.45
CA LEU A 144 -0.65 0.70 26.29
C LEU A 144 0.80 0.20 26.29
N ALA A 145 1.13 -0.81 27.10
CA ALA A 145 2.47 -1.41 27.10
C ALA A 145 2.86 -2.04 25.75
N TYR A 146 1.89 -2.43 24.91
CA TYR A 146 2.15 -2.94 23.56
C TYR A 146 2.44 -1.84 22.53
N PHE A 147 2.26 -0.55 22.84
CA PHE A 147 2.45 0.54 21.88
C PHE A 147 3.91 0.69 21.42
N GLY A 148 4.87 0.29 22.25
CA GLY A 148 6.29 0.26 21.92
C GLY A 148 6.76 -1.02 21.23
N SER A 149 5.85 -1.96 20.90
CA SER A 149 6.23 -3.21 20.25
C SER A 149 6.81 -2.95 18.86
N PRO A 150 7.91 -3.63 18.47
CA PRO A 150 8.47 -3.51 17.12
C PRO A 150 7.56 -4.17 16.07
N PHE A 151 6.52 -4.88 16.49
CA PHE A 151 5.63 -5.65 15.62
C PHE A 151 4.34 -4.88 15.33
N ALA A 152 4.20 -4.41 14.08
CA ALA A 152 3.02 -3.67 13.63
C ALA A 152 1.70 -4.45 13.85
N GLN A 153 1.72 -5.78 13.76
CA GLN A 153 0.55 -6.61 14.04
C GLN A 153 0.12 -6.55 15.52
N ILE A 154 1.07 -6.34 16.44
CA ILE A 154 0.79 -6.21 17.87
C ILE A 154 0.30 -4.80 18.18
N THR A 155 1.05 -3.77 17.76
CA THR A 155 0.68 -2.37 18.03
C THR A 155 -0.70 -2.05 17.45
N ARG A 156 -0.99 -2.50 16.23
CA ARG A 156 -2.31 -2.32 15.60
C ARG A 156 -3.42 -2.98 16.40
N GLN A 157 -3.28 -4.24 16.78
CA GLN A 157 -4.32 -4.93 17.56
C GLN A 157 -4.52 -4.27 18.93
N ALA A 158 -3.44 -3.84 19.59
CA ALA A 158 -3.50 -3.14 20.85
C ALA A 158 -4.23 -1.79 20.75
N VAL A 159 -3.90 -0.97 19.74
CA VAL A 159 -4.53 0.33 19.48
C VAL A 159 -6.03 0.17 19.21
N PHE A 160 -6.42 -0.74 18.30
CA PHE A 160 -7.83 -0.94 17.96
C PHE A 160 -8.62 -1.52 19.13
N THR A 161 -8.05 -2.47 19.88
CA THR A 161 -8.72 -3.02 21.07
C THR A 161 -8.89 -1.97 22.17
N LEU A 162 -7.89 -1.10 22.37
CA LEU A 162 -7.97 -0.03 23.38
C LEU A 162 -9.11 0.94 23.10
N ARG A 163 -9.39 1.25 21.83
CA ARG A 163 -10.52 2.13 21.44
C ARG A 163 -11.89 1.57 21.80
N GLU A 164 -12.02 0.25 21.90
CA GLU A 164 -13.25 -0.42 22.31
C GLU A 164 -13.43 -0.42 23.84
N LYS A 165 -12.39 -0.07 24.60
CA LYS A 165 -12.42 -0.07 26.07
C LYS A 165 -12.99 1.25 26.60
N GLN A 166 -13.70 1.15 27.71
CA GLN A 166 -14.10 2.30 28.53
C GLN A 166 -13.03 2.56 29.60
N GLY A 167 -12.86 3.81 30.00
CA GLY A 167 -11.97 4.21 31.09
C GLY A 167 -11.25 5.53 30.82
N ASP A 168 -10.56 6.02 31.84
CA ASP A 168 -9.79 7.27 31.77
C ASP A 168 -8.32 6.98 31.43
N PHE A 169 -8.08 6.56 30.19
CA PHE A 169 -6.73 6.27 29.67
C PHE A 169 -6.28 7.24 28.57
N ILE A 170 -7.17 8.12 28.08
CA ILE A 170 -6.83 9.11 27.05
C ILE A 170 -5.66 10.01 27.49
N PRO A 171 -5.58 10.50 28.75
CA PRO A 171 -4.41 11.26 29.20
C PRO A 171 -3.09 10.48 29.07
N LYS A 172 -3.11 9.15 29.25
CA LYS A 172 -1.93 8.29 29.06
C LYS A 172 -1.54 8.17 27.59
N VAL A 173 -2.52 8.01 26.69
CA VAL A 173 -2.29 8.01 25.24
C VAL A 173 -1.67 9.34 24.78
N VAL A 174 -2.21 10.47 25.25
CA VAL A 174 -1.67 11.81 24.93
C VAL A 174 -0.24 11.97 25.45
N LYS A 175 0.05 11.49 26.66
CA LYS A 175 1.42 11.50 27.21
C LYS A 175 2.40 10.70 26.33
N LEU A 176 2.02 9.51 25.88
CA LEU A 176 2.84 8.70 24.97
C LEU A 176 3.05 9.38 23.63
N MET A 177 2.01 10.01 23.07
CA MET A 177 2.10 10.79 21.83
C MET A 177 3.12 11.94 21.93
N GLN A 178 3.24 12.59 23.09
CA GLN A 178 4.15 13.72 23.29
C GLN A 178 5.57 13.30 23.68
N THR A 179 5.71 12.30 24.54
CA THR A 179 6.97 12.02 25.27
C THR A 179 7.46 10.58 25.13
N GLY A 180 6.73 9.72 24.43
CA GLY A 180 7.11 8.32 24.23
C GLY A 180 8.32 8.16 23.31
N THR A 181 8.81 6.92 23.23
CA THR A 181 9.72 6.47 22.17
C THR A 181 9.07 6.64 20.79
N LYS A 182 9.86 6.61 19.72
CA LYS A 182 9.33 6.69 18.34
C LYS A 182 8.19 5.69 18.10
N ALA A 183 8.36 4.43 18.50
CA ALA A 183 7.33 3.40 18.35
C ALA A 183 6.05 3.71 19.14
N GLU A 184 6.18 4.16 20.40
CA GLU A 184 5.03 4.55 21.23
C GLU A 184 4.31 5.77 20.66
N LYS A 185 5.06 6.78 20.18
CA LYS A 185 4.49 7.96 19.51
C LYS A 185 3.68 7.55 18.29
N LEU A 186 4.22 6.71 17.41
CA LEU A 186 3.52 6.23 16.21
C LEU A 186 2.21 5.52 16.57
N SER A 187 2.21 4.65 17.57
CA SER A 187 1.01 3.96 18.05
C SER A 187 0.00 4.91 18.69
N ALA A 188 0.47 5.86 19.52
CA ALA A 188 -0.37 6.84 20.20
C ALA A 188 -0.99 7.85 19.24
N ILE A 189 -0.25 8.30 18.22
CA ILE A 189 -0.79 9.12 17.13
C ILE A 189 -1.81 8.30 16.33
N SER A 190 -1.47 7.06 15.98
CA SER A 190 -2.39 6.17 15.26
C SER A 190 -3.69 5.96 16.02
N TYR A 191 -3.69 5.99 17.36
CA TYR A 191 -4.91 5.90 18.18
C TYR A 191 -5.92 7.00 17.84
N PHE A 192 -5.47 8.22 17.53
CA PHE A 192 -6.33 9.35 17.15
C PHE A 192 -6.67 9.41 15.66
N GLY A 193 -6.10 8.53 14.83
CA GLY A 193 -6.40 8.44 13.40
C GLY A 193 -7.60 7.54 13.06
N THR A 194 -7.52 6.83 11.94
CA THR A 194 -8.60 6.00 11.39
C THR A 194 -9.22 5.06 12.43
N GLY A 195 -10.53 5.18 12.63
CA GLY A 195 -11.30 4.36 13.59
C GLY A 195 -11.46 4.98 14.98
N CYS A 196 -10.85 6.14 15.26
CA CYS A 196 -11.18 6.95 16.43
C CYS A 196 -12.43 7.80 16.19
N THR A 197 -13.21 8.09 17.23
CA THR A 197 -14.34 9.01 17.11
C THR A 197 -13.86 10.46 17.15
N ASN A 198 -14.56 11.35 16.44
CA ASN A 198 -14.26 12.78 16.47
C ASN A 198 -14.37 13.39 17.88
N THR A 199 -15.24 12.84 18.74
CA THR A 199 -15.36 13.28 20.15
C THR A 199 -14.07 13.09 20.94
N VAL A 200 -13.27 12.07 20.61
CA VAL A 200 -11.99 11.76 21.28
C VAL A 200 -10.82 12.41 20.55
N ALA A 201 -10.85 12.44 19.22
CA ALA A 201 -9.71 12.86 18.41
C ALA A 201 -9.64 14.39 18.18
N LEU A 202 -10.79 15.09 18.01
CA LEU A 202 -10.79 16.55 17.80
C LEU A 202 -10.13 17.34 18.95
N PRO A 203 -10.28 16.96 20.24
CA PRO A 203 -9.53 17.61 21.33
C PRO A 203 -8.01 17.55 21.17
N GLN A 204 -7.47 16.64 20.34
CA GLN A 204 -6.03 16.51 20.08
C GLN A 204 -5.56 17.22 18.80
N LEU A 205 -6.44 17.98 18.12
CA LEU A 205 -6.15 18.68 16.88
C LEU A 205 -4.87 19.53 16.97
N GLU A 206 -4.75 20.36 18.01
CA GLU A 206 -3.56 21.21 18.18
C GLU A 206 -2.30 20.41 18.52
N ASN A 207 -2.43 19.33 19.30
CA ASN A 207 -1.29 18.49 19.67
C ASN A 207 -0.72 17.78 18.44
N LEU A 208 -1.58 17.20 17.60
CA LEU A 208 -1.17 16.58 16.33
C LEU A 208 -0.58 17.62 15.36
N GLY A 209 -1.19 18.81 15.30
CA GLY A 209 -0.67 19.93 14.51
C GLY A 209 0.71 20.41 14.97
N ALA A 210 0.96 20.45 16.28
CA ALA A 210 2.26 20.79 16.83
C ALA A 210 3.32 19.76 16.45
N ILE A 211 2.99 18.46 16.53
CA ILE A 211 3.91 17.38 16.11
C ILE A 211 4.24 17.50 14.61
N LEU A 212 3.25 17.71 13.74
CA LEU A 212 3.49 17.91 12.30
C LEU A 212 4.48 19.05 12.01
N ARG A 213 4.39 20.14 12.79
CA ARG A 213 5.20 21.35 12.62
C ARG A 213 6.58 21.27 13.29
N ASP A 214 6.82 20.30 14.16
CA ASP A 214 8.09 20.17 14.87
C ASP A 214 9.19 19.69 13.92
N THR A 215 10.07 20.58 13.50
CA THR A 215 11.19 20.26 12.60
C THR A 215 12.28 19.42 13.27
N GLY A 216 12.29 19.33 14.61
CA GLY A 216 13.19 18.47 15.37
C GLY A 216 12.67 17.05 15.58
N GLU A 217 11.41 16.78 15.22
CA GLU A 217 10.79 15.47 15.34
C GLU A 217 11.12 14.57 14.13
N ASP A 218 11.10 13.26 14.35
CA ASP A 218 11.30 12.26 13.30
C ASP A 218 10.25 12.41 12.19
N PRO A 219 10.65 12.46 10.91
CA PRO A 219 9.71 12.64 9.79
C PRO A 219 8.57 11.62 9.74
N GLU A 220 8.80 10.38 10.15
CA GLU A 220 7.77 9.34 10.18
C GLU A 220 6.71 9.65 11.25
N VAL A 221 7.11 10.21 12.39
CA VAL A 221 6.20 10.66 13.45
C VAL A 221 5.37 11.86 12.98
N ARG A 222 6.00 12.80 12.28
CA ARG A 222 5.32 13.95 11.66
C ARG A 222 4.32 13.51 10.59
N ALA A 223 4.70 12.55 9.75
CA ALA A 223 3.84 11.96 8.73
C ALA A 223 2.68 11.16 9.34
N ALA A 224 2.90 10.48 10.47
CA ALA A 224 1.83 9.84 11.23
C ALA A 224 0.85 10.88 11.79
N ALA A 225 1.34 12.03 12.28
CA ALA A 225 0.49 13.12 12.75
C ALA A 225 -0.37 13.68 11.61
N ALA A 226 0.21 13.87 10.41
CA ALA A 226 -0.54 14.23 9.22
C ALA A 226 -1.64 13.21 8.88
N SER A 227 -1.32 11.91 8.97
CA SER A 227 -2.31 10.85 8.75
C SER A 227 -3.44 10.90 9.78
N ALA A 228 -3.16 11.16 11.05
CA ALA A 228 -4.21 11.29 12.07
C ALA A 228 -5.08 12.55 11.83
N LEU A 229 -4.44 13.69 11.52
CA LEU A 229 -5.13 14.94 11.18
C LEU A 229 -6.07 14.77 9.98
N SER A 230 -5.67 13.97 8.98
CA SER A 230 -6.50 13.73 7.79
C SER A 230 -7.84 13.06 8.10
N CYS A 231 -7.96 12.35 9.22
CA CYS A 231 -9.22 11.75 9.67
C CYS A 231 -10.15 12.74 10.39
N LEU A 232 -9.70 13.95 10.70
CA LEU A 232 -10.48 14.94 11.46
C LEU A 232 -11.32 15.87 10.57
N GLY A 233 -11.16 15.79 9.24
CA GLY A 233 -11.95 16.58 8.27
C GLY A 233 -11.61 18.07 8.28
N GLU A 234 -12.61 18.91 7.97
CA GLU A 234 -12.44 20.37 7.79
C GLU A 234 -11.71 21.09 8.94
N PRO A 235 -11.90 20.76 10.24
CA PRO A 235 -11.12 21.36 11.32
C PRO A 235 -9.59 21.27 11.13
N ALA A 236 -9.10 20.24 10.43
CA ALA A 236 -7.67 20.05 10.15
C ALA A 236 -7.17 20.75 8.87
N TYR A 237 -8.04 21.41 8.09
CA TYR A 237 -7.65 22.13 6.87
C TYR A 237 -6.56 23.20 7.10
N LYS A 238 -6.50 23.78 8.30
CA LYS A 238 -5.45 24.73 8.66
C LYS A 238 -4.03 24.15 8.68
N TYR A 239 -3.89 22.82 8.61
CA TYR A 239 -2.59 22.12 8.52
C TYR A 239 -2.28 21.62 7.10
N TYR A 240 -3.13 21.89 6.11
CA TYR A 240 -2.92 21.43 4.73
C TYR A 240 -1.58 21.91 4.17
N ASP A 241 -1.28 23.20 4.30
CA ASP A 241 0.00 23.78 3.87
C ASP A 241 1.20 23.21 4.64
N ASP A 242 1.02 22.82 5.91
CA ASP A 242 2.09 22.19 6.69
C ASP A 242 2.42 20.79 6.16
N MET A 243 1.40 20.04 5.72
CA MET A 243 1.61 18.76 5.03
C MET A 243 2.32 18.96 3.68
N LEU A 244 1.94 19.98 2.90
CA LEU A 244 2.63 20.31 1.64
C LEU A 244 4.10 20.69 1.86
N LYS A 245 4.39 21.49 2.90
CA LYS A 245 5.76 21.86 3.28
C LYS A 245 6.59 20.63 3.64
N LEU A 246 5.99 19.67 4.35
CA LEU A 246 6.68 18.42 4.67
C LEU A 246 6.91 17.57 3.42
N VAL A 247 5.96 17.53 2.47
CA VAL A 247 6.19 16.87 1.18
C VAL A 247 7.35 17.51 0.44
N VAL A 248 7.48 18.83 0.35
CA VAL A 248 8.58 19.45 -0.42
C VAL A 248 9.93 19.46 0.34
N ALA A 249 9.92 19.17 1.64
CA ALA A 249 11.15 19.04 2.40
C ALA A 249 12.03 17.90 1.85
N ASP A 250 13.34 18.08 1.95
CA ASP A 250 14.28 17.00 1.65
C ASP A 250 14.45 16.11 2.87
N GLU A 251 14.45 14.80 2.65
CA GLU A 251 14.61 13.79 3.69
C GLU A 251 15.66 12.77 3.24
N PRO A 252 16.97 13.12 3.32
CA PRO A 252 18.04 12.25 2.84
C PRO A 252 18.06 10.86 3.49
N GLY A 253 17.49 10.74 4.71
CA GLY A 253 17.35 9.47 5.43
C GLY A 253 16.23 8.57 4.93
N ASP A 254 15.25 9.10 4.18
CA ASP A 254 14.12 8.36 3.64
C ASP A 254 14.33 8.04 2.15
N VAL A 255 15.29 7.14 1.90
CA VAL A 255 15.70 6.73 0.54
C VAL A 255 14.52 6.20 -0.29
N PHE A 256 13.53 5.58 0.36
CA PHE A 256 12.35 5.04 -0.31
C PHE A 256 11.16 6.00 -0.36
N ARG A 257 11.29 7.19 0.24
CA ARG A 257 10.26 8.24 0.30
C ARG A 257 8.94 7.72 0.90
N ALA A 258 9.04 6.93 1.96
CA ALA A 258 7.88 6.45 2.72
C ALA A 258 7.07 7.59 3.36
N THR A 259 7.73 8.68 3.78
CA THR A 259 7.10 9.90 4.28
C THR A 259 6.23 10.52 3.20
N ASP A 260 6.75 10.70 1.98
CA ASP A 260 6.00 11.19 0.83
C ASP A 260 4.78 10.30 0.53
N GLU A 261 4.92 8.96 0.57
CA GLU A 261 3.82 8.01 0.37
C GLU A 261 2.71 8.16 1.43
N SER A 262 3.08 8.43 2.69
CA SER A 262 2.11 8.68 3.77
C SER A 262 1.40 10.01 3.59
N LEU A 263 2.14 11.08 3.28
CA LEU A 263 1.60 12.43 3.13
C LEU A 263 0.69 12.55 1.92
N ALA A 264 1.04 11.92 0.79
CA ALA A 264 0.20 11.92 -0.41
C ALA A 264 -1.20 11.37 -0.13
N ARG A 265 -1.28 10.25 0.62
CA ARG A 265 -2.56 9.68 1.05
C ARG A 265 -3.28 10.57 2.05
N SER A 266 -2.54 11.19 2.96
CA SER A 266 -3.09 12.07 4.01
C SER A 266 -3.71 13.34 3.42
N LEU A 267 -3.07 13.96 2.41
CA LEU A 267 -3.57 15.15 1.71
C LEU A 267 -4.91 14.87 1.01
N ASN A 268 -4.98 13.78 0.23
CA ASN A 268 -6.22 13.40 -0.48
C ASN A 268 -7.31 12.88 0.47
N HIS A 269 -6.94 12.23 1.59
CA HIS A 269 -7.91 11.82 2.59
C HIS A 269 -8.49 13.01 3.35
N LEU A 270 -7.65 14.00 3.68
CA LEU A 270 -8.07 15.24 4.34
C LEU A 270 -9.02 16.02 3.43
N CYS A 271 -8.63 16.25 2.18
CA CYS A 271 -9.44 17.00 1.22
C CYS A 271 -9.31 16.43 -0.20
N ALA A 272 -10.40 15.85 -0.70
CA ALA A 272 -10.45 15.30 -2.05
C ALA A 272 -10.48 16.37 -3.17
N ASN A 273 -10.98 17.58 -2.86
CA ASN A 273 -11.00 18.71 -3.80
C ASN A 273 -10.44 19.97 -3.12
N PRO A 274 -9.11 20.14 -3.09
CA PRO A 274 -8.48 21.28 -2.44
C PRO A 274 -8.78 22.62 -3.13
N TYR A 275 -9.17 22.61 -4.41
CA TYR A 275 -9.58 23.82 -5.14
C TYR A 275 -10.92 24.34 -4.63
N ALA A 276 -11.93 23.47 -4.57
CA ALA A 276 -13.27 23.83 -4.05
C ALA A 276 -13.22 24.23 -2.57
N ALA A 277 -12.33 23.62 -1.79
CA ALA A 277 -12.12 23.96 -0.38
C ALA A 277 -11.27 25.23 -0.16
N GLY A 278 -10.75 25.86 -1.20
CA GLY A 278 -9.92 27.06 -1.09
C GLY A 278 -8.57 26.82 -0.39
N LEU A 279 -8.04 25.60 -0.48
CA LEU A 279 -6.77 25.19 0.14
C LEU A 279 -5.55 25.44 -0.77
N VAL A 280 -5.77 25.59 -2.08
CA VAL A 280 -4.70 25.93 -3.05
C VAL A 280 -4.41 27.44 -3.00
N LYS A 281 -3.85 27.91 -1.89
CA LYS A 281 -3.53 29.34 -1.65
C LYS A 281 -2.18 29.73 -2.23
N ASP A 282 -1.16 28.93 -1.91
CA ASP A 282 0.18 29.04 -2.48
C ASP A 282 0.31 28.02 -3.62
N LYS A 283 0.05 28.49 -4.85
CA LYS A 283 0.15 27.64 -6.05
C LYS A 283 1.56 27.07 -6.23
N ALA A 284 2.60 27.85 -5.91
CA ALA A 284 3.98 27.39 -6.08
C ALA A 284 4.29 26.21 -5.16
N LEU A 285 3.94 26.32 -3.87
CA LEU A 285 4.09 25.23 -2.92
C LEU A 285 3.24 24.01 -3.31
N PHE A 286 1.97 24.23 -3.66
CA PHE A 286 1.04 23.16 -3.99
C PHE A 286 1.49 22.36 -5.22
N TYR A 287 1.82 23.03 -6.32
CA TYR A 287 2.28 22.33 -7.53
C TYR A 287 3.67 21.73 -7.35
N SER A 288 4.57 22.34 -6.56
CA SER A 288 5.85 21.71 -6.21
C SER A 288 5.66 20.39 -5.46
N ALA A 289 4.74 20.35 -4.49
CA ALA A 289 4.41 19.13 -3.75
C ALA A 289 3.77 18.08 -4.69
N ALA A 290 2.76 18.47 -5.48
CA ALA A 290 2.10 17.57 -6.43
C ALA A 290 3.10 16.99 -7.44
N LEU A 291 3.98 17.79 -8.02
CA LEU A 291 5.00 17.34 -8.97
C LEU A 291 6.00 16.38 -8.34
N LYS A 292 6.47 16.65 -7.09
CA LYS A 292 7.35 15.73 -6.36
C LYS A 292 6.68 14.36 -6.15
N LEU A 293 5.39 14.35 -5.80
CA LEU A 293 4.62 13.11 -5.64
C LEU A 293 4.36 12.40 -6.97
N MET A 294 4.08 13.15 -8.04
CA MET A 294 3.94 12.61 -9.41
C MET A 294 5.25 12.04 -9.98
N ASP A 295 6.40 12.42 -9.44
CA ASP A 295 7.73 11.85 -9.78
C ASP A 295 8.14 10.66 -8.90
N HIS A 296 7.34 10.33 -7.89
CA HIS A 296 7.67 9.30 -6.92
C HIS A 296 7.88 7.92 -7.58
N LYS A 297 8.83 7.09 -7.09
CA LYS A 297 9.14 5.80 -7.73
C LYS A 297 8.01 4.77 -7.59
N ARG A 298 7.19 4.84 -6.54
CA ARG A 298 6.02 3.96 -6.34
C ARG A 298 4.77 4.48 -7.06
N GLN A 299 4.09 3.59 -7.78
CA GLN A 299 2.87 3.94 -8.53
C GLN A 299 1.76 4.58 -7.67
N ASN A 300 1.53 4.10 -6.45
CA ASN A 300 0.41 4.60 -5.65
C ASN A 300 0.62 6.06 -5.31
N THR A 301 1.82 6.45 -4.88
CA THR A 301 2.15 7.85 -4.58
C THR A 301 2.03 8.75 -5.81
N ARG A 302 2.45 8.28 -7.00
CA ARG A 302 2.24 9.05 -8.24
C ARG A 302 0.77 9.26 -8.55
N ALA A 303 -0.05 8.23 -8.36
CA ALA A 303 -1.49 8.32 -8.54
C ALA A 303 -2.11 9.30 -7.53
N GLU A 304 -1.67 9.31 -6.28
CA GLU A 304 -2.11 10.31 -5.29
C GLU A 304 -1.70 11.73 -5.69
N GLY A 305 -0.49 11.95 -6.20
CA GLY A 305 -0.06 13.25 -6.72
C GLY A 305 -0.93 13.76 -7.88
N LEU A 306 -1.33 12.86 -8.79
CA LEU A 306 -2.30 13.18 -9.85
C LEU A 306 -3.70 13.50 -9.30
N ARG A 307 -4.16 12.80 -8.26
CA ARG A 307 -5.45 13.06 -7.63
C ARG A 307 -5.53 14.42 -6.95
N MET A 308 -4.43 14.87 -6.33
CA MET A 308 -4.38 16.22 -5.73
C MET A 308 -4.78 17.30 -6.75
N VAL A 309 -4.39 17.10 -8.00
CA VAL A 309 -4.63 18.07 -9.08
C VAL A 309 -5.83 17.72 -9.97
N ALA A 310 -6.60 16.68 -9.66
CA ALA A 310 -7.65 16.16 -10.54
C ALA A 310 -8.73 17.18 -10.90
N GLU A 311 -9.04 18.09 -9.98
CA GLU A 311 -10.10 19.11 -10.12
C GLU A 311 -9.52 20.52 -10.40
N MET A 312 -8.30 20.58 -10.93
CA MET A 312 -7.64 21.86 -11.23
C MET A 312 -8.42 22.67 -12.28
N PRO A 313 -8.37 24.01 -12.24
CA PRO A 313 -8.82 24.81 -13.36
C PRO A 313 -7.87 24.62 -14.56
N VAL A 314 -8.42 24.68 -15.79
CA VAL A 314 -7.60 24.54 -17.01
C VAL A 314 -6.46 25.56 -17.09
N ALA A 315 -6.65 26.76 -16.52
CA ALA A 315 -5.61 27.78 -16.45
C ALA A 315 -4.35 27.29 -15.71
N ASP A 316 -4.46 26.32 -14.82
CA ASP A 316 -3.31 25.80 -14.08
C ASP A 316 -2.68 24.55 -14.73
N PHE A 317 -3.25 24.03 -15.82
CA PHE A 317 -2.77 22.79 -16.44
C PHE A 317 -1.30 22.85 -16.87
N HIS A 318 -0.83 24.03 -17.29
CA HIS A 318 0.56 24.25 -17.68
C HIS A 318 1.58 23.90 -16.59
N TYR A 319 1.22 23.95 -15.30
CA TYR A 319 2.12 23.57 -14.21
C TYR A 319 2.48 22.08 -14.21
N VAL A 320 1.62 21.22 -14.74
CA VAL A 320 1.80 19.76 -14.66
C VAL A 320 1.76 19.04 -16.00
N ALA A 321 1.40 19.74 -17.10
CA ALA A 321 1.15 19.15 -18.41
C ALA A 321 2.26 18.19 -18.86
N ASP A 322 3.52 18.61 -18.77
CA ASP A 322 4.66 17.78 -19.20
C ASP A 322 4.78 16.50 -18.36
N LYS A 323 4.55 16.60 -17.05
CA LYS A 323 4.60 15.44 -16.16
C LYS A 323 3.43 14.48 -16.41
N VAL A 324 2.24 15.01 -16.71
CA VAL A 324 1.06 14.22 -17.11
C VAL A 324 1.36 13.44 -18.39
N GLN A 325 1.90 14.09 -19.42
CA GLN A 325 2.30 13.43 -20.66
C GLN A 325 3.37 12.36 -20.42
N TYR A 326 4.38 12.66 -19.59
CA TYR A 326 5.43 11.72 -19.21
C TYR A 326 4.87 10.45 -18.55
N ILE A 327 3.92 10.60 -17.61
CA ILE A 327 3.30 9.47 -16.92
C ILE A 327 2.46 8.62 -17.89
N ILE A 328 1.73 9.24 -18.81
CA ILE A 328 0.92 8.52 -19.80
C ILE A 328 1.79 7.69 -20.73
N ALA A 329 2.93 8.24 -21.18
CA ALA A 329 3.86 7.58 -22.08
C ALA A 329 4.44 6.28 -21.47
N ASP A 330 4.60 6.22 -20.15
CA ASP A 330 5.04 5.03 -19.40
C ASP A 330 6.36 4.42 -19.91
N GLN A 331 7.34 5.27 -20.25
CA GLN A 331 8.63 4.82 -20.79
C GLN A 331 9.74 4.74 -19.73
N ASP A 332 9.50 5.24 -18.51
CA ASP A 332 10.49 5.27 -17.43
C ASP A 332 10.61 3.93 -16.71
N ARG A 333 11.67 3.18 -17.05
CA ARG A 333 11.97 1.88 -16.44
C ARG A 333 12.53 1.97 -15.01
N THR A 334 12.84 3.17 -14.52
CA THR A 334 13.28 3.38 -13.13
C THR A 334 12.12 3.44 -12.13
N TYR A 335 10.88 3.56 -12.60
CA TYR A 335 9.71 3.51 -11.75
C TYR A 335 9.48 2.10 -11.18
N HIS A 336 9.36 2.00 -9.85
CA HIS A 336 9.07 0.78 -9.12
C HIS A 336 7.58 0.44 -9.23
N SER A 337 7.17 -0.18 -10.32
CA SER A 337 5.76 -0.47 -10.58
C SER A 337 5.59 -1.80 -11.29
N TYR A 338 4.76 -2.68 -10.73
CA TYR A 338 4.32 -3.91 -11.40
C TYR A 338 3.56 -3.59 -12.71
N HIS A 339 2.94 -2.42 -12.77
CA HIS A 339 2.31 -1.81 -13.94
C HIS A 339 2.08 -0.32 -13.71
N ASN A 340 1.84 0.48 -14.74
CA ASN A 340 1.54 1.91 -14.59
C ASN A 340 0.05 2.27 -14.73
N GLN A 341 -0.86 1.28 -14.68
CA GLN A 341 -2.29 1.49 -14.93
C GLN A 341 -2.96 2.45 -13.94
N GLY A 342 -2.51 2.49 -12.68
CA GLY A 342 -3.01 3.46 -11.69
C GLY A 342 -2.69 4.89 -12.10
N PRO A 343 -1.40 5.30 -12.13
CA PRO A 343 -1.01 6.65 -12.52
C PRO A 343 -1.46 7.03 -13.94
N ARG A 344 -1.33 6.15 -14.94
CA ARG A 344 -1.80 6.44 -16.31
C ARG A 344 -3.30 6.68 -16.34
N GLY A 345 -4.08 5.88 -15.61
CA GLY A 345 -5.53 6.07 -15.48
C GLY A 345 -5.87 7.43 -14.86
N GLU A 346 -5.20 7.82 -13.77
CA GLU A 346 -5.44 9.13 -13.14
C GLU A 346 -4.98 10.30 -14.02
N ALA A 347 -3.90 10.15 -14.78
CA ALA A 347 -3.44 11.15 -15.74
C ALA A 347 -4.46 11.36 -16.87
N ILE A 348 -5.04 10.28 -17.41
CA ILE A 348 -6.10 10.38 -18.42
C ILE A 348 -7.39 10.95 -17.80
N ASN A 349 -7.73 10.57 -16.56
CA ASN A 349 -8.86 11.16 -15.83
C ASN A 349 -8.73 12.68 -15.66
N LEU A 350 -7.51 13.17 -15.39
CA LEU A 350 -7.23 14.60 -15.35
C LEU A 350 -7.47 15.26 -16.71
N LEU A 351 -7.00 14.66 -17.82
CA LEU A 351 -7.28 15.16 -19.16
C LEU A 351 -8.79 15.23 -19.43
N ILE A 352 -9.55 14.22 -18.99
CA ILE A 352 -11.01 14.21 -19.10
C ILE A 352 -11.66 15.35 -18.32
N ASN A 353 -11.26 15.57 -17.07
CA ASN A 353 -11.81 16.63 -16.23
C ASN A 353 -11.59 18.03 -16.84
N LEU A 354 -10.51 18.19 -17.60
CA LEU A 354 -10.18 19.41 -18.34
C LEU A 354 -10.76 19.45 -19.76
N ASN A 355 -11.53 18.43 -20.17
CA ASN A 355 -12.06 18.25 -21.52
C ASN A 355 -10.98 18.22 -22.62
N ILE A 356 -9.82 17.62 -22.35
CA ILE A 356 -8.70 17.51 -23.31
C ILE A 356 -8.87 16.25 -24.17
N ALA A 357 -8.79 16.41 -25.49
CA ALA A 357 -9.11 15.38 -26.47
C ALA A 357 -8.09 14.23 -26.56
N GLU A 358 -6.81 14.54 -26.37
CA GLU A 358 -5.68 13.63 -26.59
C GLU A 358 -5.76 12.38 -25.69
N GLY A 359 -6.44 12.45 -24.54
CA GLY A 359 -6.66 11.28 -23.70
C GLY A 359 -7.39 10.13 -24.41
N LEU A 360 -8.24 10.42 -25.40
CA LEU A 360 -8.89 9.39 -26.24
C LEU A 360 -7.89 8.58 -27.07
N GLN A 361 -6.79 9.21 -27.50
CA GLN A 361 -5.77 8.56 -28.33
C GLN A 361 -4.97 7.54 -27.51
N TYR A 362 -4.69 7.85 -26.24
CA TYR A 362 -3.92 6.99 -25.35
C TYR A 362 -4.69 5.77 -24.83
N LEU A 363 -6.02 5.76 -24.90
CA LEU A 363 -6.83 4.66 -24.40
C LEU A 363 -6.55 3.34 -25.14
N PRO A 364 -6.70 3.22 -26.48
CA PRO A 364 -6.45 1.96 -27.18
C PRO A 364 -5.00 1.47 -27.02
N GLU A 365 -4.02 2.37 -26.99
CA GLU A 365 -2.59 2.06 -26.78
C GLU A 365 -2.31 1.38 -25.43
N THR A 366 -3.23 1.47 -24.46
CA THR A 366 -3.10 0.78 -23.18
C THR A 366 -2.96 -0.73 -23.35
N LEU A 367 -3.62 -1.29 -24.37
CA LEU A 367 -3.53 -2.72 -24.66
C LEU A 367 -2.12 -3.11 -25.13
N ASP A 368 -1.39 -2.20 -25.79
CA ASP A 368 -0.07 -2.40 -26.37
C ASP A 368 1.07 -2.29 -25.36
N LEU A 369 0.81 -1.75 -24.17
CA LEU A 369 1.83 -1.64 -23.11
C LEU A 369 2.48 -2.99 -22.77
N GLU A 370 3.80 -3.03 -22.59
CA GLU A 370 4.48 -4.26 -22.15
C GLU A 370 4.13 -4.63 -20.71
N THR A 371 3.83 -3.63 -19.86
CA THR A 371 3.55 -3.83 -18.45
C THR A 371 2.06 -4.04 -18.16
N GLY A 372 1.78 -4.72 -17.05
CA GLY A 372 0.44 -4.88 -16.49
C GLY A 372 -0.41 -5.99 -17.09
N LYS A 373 -1.13 -6.65 -16.18
CA LYS A 373 -2.04 -7.75 -16.51
C LYS A 373 -3.17 -7.25 -17.40
N GLY A 374 -3.51 -7.99 -18.46
CA GLY A 374 -4.58 -7.64 -19.40
C GLY A 374 -5.92 -7.32 -18.73
N SER A 375 -6.24 -8.00 -17.63
CA SER A 375 -7.46 -7.71 -16.86
C SER A 375 -7.50 -6.32 -16.20
N PHE A 376 -6.34 -5.76 -15.84
CA PHE A 376 -6.28 -4.40 -15.29
C PHE A 376 -6.39 -3.36 -16.40
N LYS A 377 -5.77 -3.61 -17.55
CA LYS A 377 -5.93 -2.78 -18.75
C LYS A 377 -7.40 -2.64 -19.16
N ILE A 378 -8.09 -3.79 -19.27
CA ILE A 378 -9.53 -3.84 -19.60
C ILE A 378 -10.36 -3.06 -18.57
N LYS A 379 -10.09 -3.24 -17.27
CA LYS A 379 -10.79 -2.48 -16.22
C LYS A 379 -10.55 -0.98 -16.33
N MET A 380 -9.32 -0.55 -16.64
CA MET A 380 -9.03 0.86 -16.87
C MET A 380 -9.84 1.41 -18.03
N LEU A 381 -9.85 0.73 -19.18
CA LEU A 381 -10.65 1.13 -20.36
C LEU A 381 -12.13 1.28 -20.00
N MET A 382 -12.70 0.28 -19.31
CA MET A 382 -14.12 0.30 -18.90
C MET A 382 -14.47 1.43 -17.93
N ASN A 383 -13.51 1.86 -17.11
CA ASN A 383 -13.72 2.96 -16.17
C ASN A 383 -13.57 4.34 -16.83
N VAL A 384 -12.66 4.47 -17.80
CA VAL A 384 -12.23 5.77 -18.32
C VAL A 384 -13.00 6.20 -19.57
N LEU A 385 -13.20 5.29 -20.54
CA LEU A 385 -13.93 5.57 -21.79
C LEU A 385 -15.31 6.23 -21.58
N PRO A 386 -16.19 5.74 -20.68
CA PRO A 386 -17.52 6.31 -20.54
C PRO A 386 -17.54 7.71 -19.89
N ARG A 387 -16.40 8.24 -19.44
CA ARG A 387 -16.28 9.63 -18.97
C ARG A 387 -16.08 10.62 -20.11
N TYR A 388 -15.55 10.19 -21.26
CA TYR A 388 -15.51 10.99 -22.49
C TYR A 388 -16.86 11.06 -23.21
N GLY A 389 -17.84 10.26 -22.76
CA GLY A 389 -19.18 10.22 -23.35
C GLY A 389 -19.15 9.79 -24.82
N GLY A 390 -20.05 10.36 -25.61
CA GLY A 390 -20.18 10.13 -27.05
C GLY A 390 -18.91 10.39 -27.86
N ASN A 391 -17.95 11.18 -27.36
CA ASN A 391 -16.66 11.38 -28.02
C ASN A 391 -15.82 10.09 -28.10
N ALA A 392 -16.09 9.10 -27.24
CA ALA A 392 -15.36 7.83 -27.21
C ALA A 392 -15.83 6.80 -28.26
N ARG A 393 -16.90 7.07 -29.03
CA ARG A 393 -17.49 6.11 -29.99
C ARG A 393 -16.47 5.54 -30.97
N ALA A 394 -15.67 6.40 -31.61
CA ALA A 394 -14.65 5.95 -32.57
C ALA A 394 -13.60 5.03 -31.92
N VAL A 395 -13.25 5.30 -30.65
CA VAL A 395 -12.31 4.45 -29.90
C VAL A 395 -12.94 3.11 -29.56
N VAL A 396 -14.22 3.09 -29.16
CA VAL A 396 -14.96 1.86 -28.89
C VAL A 396 -15.05 0.98 -30.14
N GLU A 397 -15.35 1.56 -31.31
CA GLU A 397 -15.38 0.81 -32.57
C GLU A 397 -14.02 0.18 -32.89
N LYS A 398 -12.93 0.92 -32.69
CA LYS A 398 -11.57 0.36 -32.83
C LYS A 398 -11.35 -0.81 -31.87
N LEU A 399 -11.73 -0.66 -30.60
CA LEU A 399 -11.55 -1.70 -29.58
C LEU A 399 -12.38 -2.97 -29.84
N LYS A 400 -13.60 -2.83 -30.39
CA LYS A 400 -14.43 -3.99 -30.77
C LYS A 400 -13.74 -4.88 -31.82
N THR A 401 -12.88 -4.30 -32.66
CA THR A 401 -12.11 -5.04 -33.67
C THR A 401 -10.78 -5.59 -33.17
N ASP A 402 -10.37 -5.30 -31.93
CA ASP A 402 -9.10 -5.77 -31.40
C ASP A 402 -9.18 -7.27 -31.04
N PRO A 403 -8.32 -8.12 -31.63
CA PRO A 403 -8.37 -9.58 -31.39
C PRO A 403 -8.14 -9.96 -29.93
N ARG A 404 -7.42 -9.13 -29.15
CA ARG A 404 -7.21 -9.37 -27.71
C ARG A 404 -8.49 -9.25 -26.90
N LEU A 405 -9.51 -8.58 -27.45
CA LEU A 405 -10.82 -8.38 -26.85
C LEU A 405 -11.91 -9.27 -27.47
N GLY A 406 -11.57 -10.19 -28.39
CA GLY A 406 -12.57 -10.99 -29.12
C GLY A 406 -13.51 -11.85 -28.27
N LYS A 407 -13.19 -12.09 -26.98
CA LYS A 407 -14.06 -12.80 -26.01
C LYS A 407 -14.55 -11.92 -24.87
N ILE A 408 -14.43 -10.59 -25.00
CA ILE A 408 -14.74 -9.67 -23.90
C ILE A 408 -16.22 -9.74 -23.51
N GLU A 409 -17.09 -10.06 -24.47
CA GLU A 409 -18.55 -10.15 -24.30
C GLU A 409 -19.05 -11.52 -23.81
N GLU A 410 -18.18 -12.52 -23.69
CA GLU A 410 -18.55 -13.88 -23.25
C GLU A 410 -18.02 -14.21 -21.85
N GLY A 411 -17.12 -13.37 -21.32
CA GLY A 411 -16.39 -13.64 -20.08
C GLY A 411 -16.90 -12.86 -18.87
N ARG A 412 -16.10 -12.90 -17.79
CA ARG A 412 -16.36 -12.17 -16.53
C ARG A 412 -16.53 -10.65 -16.68
N PHE A 413 -16.14 -10.06 -17.81
CA PHE A 413 -16.25 -8.63 -18.08
C PHE A 413 -17.43 -8.26 -18.98
N ALA A 414 -18.14 -9.24 -19.54
CA ALA A 414 -19.19 -9.04 -20.54
C ALA A 414 -20.21 -7.97 -20.14
N LYS A 415 -20.82 -8.13 -18.96
CA LYS A 415 -21.85 -7.19 -18.45
C LYS A 415 -21.32 -5.77 -18.31
N GLN A 416 -20.10 -5.60 -17.79
CA GLN A 416 -19.49 -4.28 -17.60
C GLN A 416 -19.11 -3.64 -18.94
N TRP A 417 -18.58 -4.44 -19.87
CA TRP A 417 -18.22 -4.01 -21.21
C TRP A 417 -19.44 -3.53 -21.99
N GLN A 418 -20.50 -4.33 -22.05
CA GLN A 418 -21.75 -3.99 -22.75
C GLN A 418 -22.40 -2.73 -22.15
N ALA A 419 -22.39 -2.60 -20.82
CA ALA A 419 -22.90 -1.40 -20.16
C ALA A 419 -22.10 -0.14 -20.51
N MET A 420 -20.76 -0.25 -20.59
CA MET A 420 -19.89 0.84 -21.03
C MET A 420 -20.19 1.24 -22.48
N VAL A 421 -20.23 0.27 -23.40
CA VAL A 421 -20.49 0.50 -24.83
C VAL A 421 -21.83 1.20 -25.02
N LYS A 422 -22.89 0.66 -24.41
CA LYS A 422 -24.23 1.24 -24.46
C LYS A 422 -24.25 2.70 -23.98
N LYS A 423 -23.60 2.99 -22.84
CA LYS A 423 -23.54 4.35 -22.28
C LYS A 423 -22.88 5.36 -23.24
N ILE A 424 -21.86 4.93 -23.98
CA ILE A 424 -21.13 5.78 -24.94
C ILE A 424 -21.93 5.96 -26.23
N GLU A 425 -22.59 4.91 -26.72
CA GLU A 425 -23.41 4.96 -27.94
C GLU A 425 -24.64 5.84 -27.75
N GLU A 426 -25.29 5.77 -26.59
CA GLU A 426 -26.50 6.53 -26.26
C GLU A 426 -26.24 8.01 -25.95
N ASP A 427 -25.01 8.42 -25.66
CA ASP A 427 -24.68 9.81 -25.32
C ASP A 427 -24.64 10.73 -26.55
N GLN A 428 -25.73 11.48 -26.75
CA GLN A 428 -25.89 12.42 -27.86
C GLN A 428 -25.33 13.83 -27.60
N ASN A 429 -24.93 14.14 -26.37
CA ASN A 429 -24.46 15.47 -26.01
C ASN A 429 -23.13 15.41 -25.24
N PRO A 430 -22.06 14.89 -25.89
CA PRO A 430 -20.78 14.77 -25.22
C PRO A 430 -20.15 16.15 -24.98
N PRO A 431 -19.26 16.28 -23.98
CA PRO A 431 -18.60 17.54 -23.69
C PRO A 431 -17.78 18.03 -24.88
N LYS A 432 -17.73 19.35 -25.08
CA LYS A 432 -16.84 19.95 -26.08
C LYS A 432 -15.40 19.80 -25.62
N LEU A 433 -14.58 19.19 -26.46
CA LEU A 433 -13.17 18.96 -26.18
C LEU A 433 -12.30 20.10 -26.72
N MET A 434 -11.17 20.32 -26.06
CA MET A 434 -10.06 21.16 -26.51
C MET A 434 -8.82 20.31 -26.73
N THR A 435 -7.84 20.88 -27.44
CA THR A 435 -6.52 20.27 -27.61
C THR A 435 -5.66 20.51 -26.37
N LEU A 436 -4.66 19.65 -26.21
CA LEU A 436 -3.69 19.73 -25.13
C LEU A 436 -2.86 21.03 -25.20
N GLU A 437 -2.56 21.51 -26.40
CA GLU A 437 -1.86 22.79 -26.59
C GLU A 437 -2.74 23.99 -26.25
N GLU A 438 -4.04 23.97 -26.59
CA GLU A 438 -4.99 24.99 -26.13
C GLU A 438 -5.08 25.01 -24.60
N ALA A 439 -5.12 23.85 -23.95
CA ALA A 439 -5.15 23.74 -22.49
C ALA A 439 -3.86 24.28 -21.84
N LYS A 440 -2.68 23.98 -22.41
CA LYS A 440 -1.40 24.56 -21.94
C LYS A 440 -1.38 26.08 -22.04
N GLN A 441 -1.92 26.63 -23.12
CA GLN A 441 -1.95 28.08 -23.34
C GLN A 441 -3.01 28.82 -22.53
N ALA A 442 -3.98 28.12 -21.94
CA ALA A 442 -5.09 28.71 -21.19
C ALA A 442 -4.64 29.51 -19.95
N GLY A 443 -3.48 29.19 -19.38
CA GLY A 443 -2.90 29.88 -18.21
C GLY A 443 -1.81 30.91 -18.52
N THR A 444 -1.36 30.98 -19.77
CA THR A 444 -0.29 31.88 -20.21
C THR A 444 -0.81 33.17 -20.84
N LYS A 445 -2.14 33.30 -20.94
CA LYS A 445 -2.86 34.52 -21.33
C LYS A 445 -3.40 35.19 -20.08
#